data_AF-A0A7W0PAQ5-F1
#
_entry.id   AF-A0A7W0PAQ5-F1
#
_cell.length_a   1.000
_cell.length_b   1.000
_cell.length_c   1.000
_cell.angle_alpha   90.00
_cell.angle_beta   90.00
_cell.angle_gamma   90.00
#
_symmetry.space_group_name_H-M   'P 1'
#
loop_
_entity.id
_entity.type
_entity.pdbx_description
1 polymer ?
#
loop_
_entity_poly.entity_id
_entity_poly.type
_entity_poly.pdbx_seq_one_letter_code
_entity_poly.pdbx_strand_id
1 'polypeptide(L)' 'MTDESTEIFDDLYIGLRAGGALRKERRGEPLTTEEREALGRWRRLSAWRKAIAIGGFAVGTFGLGFTLGSLVFGRWRKA' A
#
# COMPACT_ATOMS: atom_id res chain seq x y z
N MET A 1 -13.34 -2.57 15.36
CA MET A 1 -13.19 -1.70 14.18
C MET A 1 -11.85 -0.95 14.17
N THR A 2 -11.46 -0.29 15.26
CA THR A 2 -10.19 0.47 15.33
C THR A 2 -8.96 -0.44 15.23
N ASP A 3 -8.99 -1.60 15.87
CA ASP A 3 -7.89 -2.57 15.86
C ASP A 3 -7.62 -3.13 14.45
N GLU A 4 -8.66 -3.62 13.78
CA GLU A 4 -8.59 -4.12 12.41
C GLU A 4 -8.11 -3.06 11.41
N SER A 5 -8.55 -1.80 11.58
CA SER A 5 -8.04 -0.70 10.74
C SER A 5 -6.55 -0.47 10.97
N THR A 6 -6.10 -0.55 12.22
CA THR A 6 -4.69 -0.36 12.61
C THR A 6 -3.82 -1.46 12.02
N GLU A 7 -4.28 -2.73 12.06
CA GLU A 7 -3.60 -3.86 11.43
C GLU A 7 -3.46 -3.70 9.91
N ILE A 8 -4.46 -3.15 9.23
CA ILE A 8 -4.40 -2.88 7.78
C ILE A 8 -3.34 -1.83 7.45
N PHE A 9 -3.24 -0.76 8.25
CA PHE A 9 -2.21 0.26 8.06
C PHE A 9 -0.81 -0.26 8.37
N ASP A 10 -0.66 -1.10 9.38
CA ASP A 10 0.61 -1.77 9.68
C ASP A 10 1.05 -2.70 8.55
N ASP A 11 0.12 -3.47 7.99
CA ASP A 11 0.36 -4.31 6.82
C ASP A 11 0.76 -3.48 5.59
N LEU A 12 0.10 -2.35 5.38
CA LEU A 12 0.45 -1.43 4.29
C LEU A 12 1.86 -0.85 4.50
N TYR A 13 2.17 -0.43 5.73
CA TYR A 13 3.45 0.18 6.07
C TYR A 13 4.61 -0.82 5.92
N ILE A 14 4.43 -2.05 6.39
CA ILE A 14 5.45 -3.08 6.23
C ILE A 14 5.60 -3.51 4.76
N GLY A 15 4.51 -3.49 3.98
CA GLY A 15 4.54 -3.71 2.54
C GLY A 15 5.34 -2.65 1.79
N LEU A 16 5.21 -1.38 2.18
CA LEU A 16 6.00 -0.28 1.60
C LEU A 16 7.49 -0.48 1.87
N ARG A 17 7.87 -0.76 3.12
CA ARG A 17 9.28 -1.01 3.53
C ARG A 17 9.85 -2.26 2.84
N ALA A 18 9.08 -3.34 2.79
CA ALA A 18 9.45 -4.57 2.10
C ALA A 18 9.61 -4.38 0.59
N GLY A 19 8.83 -3.48 -0.03
CA GLY A 19 8.96 -3.15 -1.45
C GLY A 19 10.31 -2.50 -1.80
N GLY A 20 10.83 -1.64 -0.93
CA GLY A 20 12.18 -1.09 -1.07
C GLY A 20 13.25 -2.18 -0.96
N ALA A 21 13.14 -3.00 0.10
CA ALA A 21 14.03 -4.13 0.32
C ALA A 21 14.02 -5.15 -0.83
N LEU A 22 12.85 -5.45 -1.41
CA LEU A 22 12.74 -6.39 -2.54
C LEU A 22 13.45 -5.87 -3.80
N ARG A 23 13.40 -4.56 -4.08
CA ARG A 23 14.13 -3.98 -5.22
C ARG A 23 15.64 -4.06 -5.02
N LYS A 24 16.09 -3.87 -3.78
CA LYS A 24 17.49 -4.00 -3.37
C LYS A 24 17.98 -5.44 -3.49
N GLU A 25 17.19 -6.40 -2.99
CA GLU A 25 17.44 -7.85 -3.11
C GLU A 25 17.59 -8.26 -4.59
N ARG A 26 16.70 -7.78 -5.47
CA ARG A 26 16.77 -8.04 -6.92
C ARG A 26 18.02 -7.49 -7.60
N ARG A 27 18.65 -6.45 -7.05
CA ARG A 27 19.92 -5.90 -7.55
C ARG A 27 21.14 -6.59 -6.94
N GLY A 28 20.96 -7.57 -6.05
CA GLY A 28 22.05 -8.25 -5.35
C GLY A 28 22.73 -7.39 -4.28
N GLU A 29 22.12 -6.26 -3.91
CA GLU A 29 22.66 -5.39 -2.87
C GLU A 29 22.43 -6.00 -1.47
N PRO A 30 23.36 -5.79 -0.52
CA PRO A 30 23.20 -6.32 0.83
C PRO A 30 22.01 -5.65 1.54
N LEU A 31 21.10 -6.49 2.03
CA LEU A 31 19.99 -6.04 2.89
C LEU A 31 20.49 -5.83 4.31
N THR A 32 20.09 -4.72 4.92
CA THR A 32 20.20 -4.48 6.37
C THR A 32 19.30 -5.44 7.15
N THR A 33 19.52 -5.55 8.45
CA THR A 33 18.71 -6.41 9.33
C THR A 33 17.22 -6.03 9.27
N GLU A 34 16.92 -4.73 9.31
CA GLU A 34 15.56 -4.22 9.24
C GLU A 34 14.87 -4.51 7.89
N GLU A 35 15.61 -4.38 6.78
CA GLU A 35 15.10 -4.71 5.44
C GLU A 35 14.77 -6.19 5.31
N ARG A 36 15.62 -7.08 5.84
CA ARG A 36 15.36 -8.53 5.85
C ARG A 36 14.15 -8.87 6.69
N GLU A 37 14.01 -8.25 7.85
CA GLU A 37 12.90 -8.51 8.75
C GLU A 37 11.57 -8.02 8.14
N ALA A 38 11.55 -6.80 7.59
CA ALA A 38 10.38 -6.26 6.89
C ALA A 38 9.98 -7.14 5.69
N LEU A 39 10.97 -7.54 4.87
CA LEU A 39 10.73 -8.41 3.71
C LEU A 39 10.24 -9.80 4.16
N GLY A 40 10.80 -10.36 5.23
CA GLY A 40 10.40 -11.63 5.80
C GLY A 40 8.99 -11.59 6.36
N ARG A 41 8.64 -10.56 7.13
CA ARG A 41 7.29 -10.36 7.66
C ARG A 41 6.27 -10.15 6.54
N TRP A 42 6.58 -9.29 5.55
CA TRP A 42 5.72 -9.12 4.38
C TRP A 42 5.55 -10.42 3.59
N ARG A 43 6.60 -11.21 3.38
CA ARG A 43 6.48 -12.53 2.71
C ARG A 43 5.53 -13.48 3.45
N ARG A 44 5.54 -13.47 4.79
CA ARG A 44 4.69 -14.32 5.65
C ARG A 44 3.22 -13.88 5.69
N LEU A 45 2.91 -12.63 5.38
CA LEU A 45 1.51 -12.18 5.30
C LEU A 45 0.75 -12.97 4.22
N SER A 46 -0.48 -13.36 4.55
CA SER A 46 -1.37 -14.05 3.62
C SER A 46 -1.69 -13.17 2.41
N ALA A 47 -1.98 -13.81 1.26
CA ALA A 47 -2.36 -13.08 0.05
C ALA A 47 -3.59 -12.18 0.27
N TRP A 48 -4.54 -12.62 1.11
CA TRP A 48 -5.72 -11.85 1.47
C TRP A 48 -5.38 -10.55 2.21
N ARG A 49 -4.49 -10.61 3.22
CA ARG A 49 -4.04 -9.41 3.96
C ARG A 49 -3.32 -8.40 3.06
N LYS A 50 -2.47 -8.91 2.16
CA LYS A 50 -1.80 -8.08 1.15
C LYS A 50 -2.80 -7.40 0.22
N ALA A 51 -3.82 -8.13 -0.21
CA ALA A 51 -4.87 -7.61 -1.09
C ALA A 51 -5.69 -6.51 -0.40
N ILE A 52 -6.05 -6.70 0.88
CA ILE A 52 -6.77 -5.68 1.66
C ILE A 52 -5.89 -4.43 1.86
N ALA A 53 -4.64 -4.59 2.28
CA ALA A 53 -3.75 -3.46 2.53
C ALA A 53 -3.53 -2.61 1.27
N ILE A 54 -3.20 -3.25 0.14
CA ILE A 54 -2.96 -2.57 -1.13
C ILE A 54 -4.28 -2.05 -1.73
N GLY A 55 -5.33 -2.85 -1.69
CA GLY A 55 -6.64 -2.54 -2.27
C GLY A 55 -7.33 -1.39 -1.55
N GLY A 56 -7.32 -1.39 -0.21
CA GLY A 56 -7.86 -0.31 0.61
C GLY A 56 -7.15 1.02 0.33
N PHE A 57 -5.81 1.00 0.26
CA PHE A 57 -5.04 2.19 -0.12
C PHE A 57 -5.37 2.68 -1.54
N ALA A 58 -5.47 1.76 -2.51
CA ALA A 58 -5.76 2.10 -3.90
C ALA A 58 -7.18 2.68 -4.05
N VAL A 59 -8.20 2.04 -3.46
CA VAL A 59 -9.57 2.54 -3.48
C VAL A 59 -9.68 3.90 -2.79
N GLY A 60 -9.03 4.08 -1.64
CA GLY A 60 -9.00 5.36 -0.94
C GLY A 60 -8.37 6.47 -1.77
N THR A 61 -7.17 6.24 -2.31
CA THR A 61 -6.40 7.27 -3.03
C THR A 61 -6.99 7.57 -4.41
N PHE A 62 -7.19 6.54 -5.22
CA PHE A 62 -7.66 6.71 -6.60
C PHE A 62 -9.17 6.99 -6.67
N GLY A 63 -9.97 6.39 -5.78
CA GLY A 63 -11.40 6.67 -5.70
C GLY A 63 -11.69 8.11 -5.30
N LEU A 64 -10.92 8.66 -4.37
CA LEU A 64 -11.02 10.08 -3.99
C LEU A 64 -10.63 10.99 -5.17
N GLY A 65 -9.51 10.70 -5.84
CA GLY A 65 -9.08 11.44 -7.03
C GLY A 65 -10.12 11.42 -8.16
N PHE A 66 -10.72 10.26 -8.42
CA PHE A 66 -11.81 10.11 -9.40
C PHE A 66 -13.04 10.93 -9.01
N THR A 67 -13.44 10.88 -7.74
CA THR A 67 -14.62 11.62 -7.23
C THR A 67 -14.41 13.13 -7.30
N LEU A 68 -13.23 13.62 -6.88
CA LEU A 68 -12.88 15.04 -6.97
C LEU A 68 -12.76 15.50 -8.43
N GLY A 69 -12.10 14.71 -9.27
CA GLY A 69 -11.96 15.02 -10.69
C GLY A 69 -13.32 15.09 -11.38
N SER A 70 -14.18 14.09 -11.18
CA SER A 70 -15.52 14.07 -11.77
C SER A 70 -16.40 15.24 -11.29
N LEU A 71 -16.26 15.69 -10.03
CA LEU A 71 -16.94 16.89 -9.54
C LEU A 71 -16.47 18.16 -10.26
N VAL A 72 -15.15 18.35 -10.40
CA VAL A 72 -14.57 19.54 -11.05
C VAL A 72 -14.91 19.55 -12.55
N PHE A 73 -14.61 18.47 -13.28
CA PHE A 73 -14.89 18.38 -14.72
C PHE A 73 -16.39 18.33 -15.04
N GLY A 74 -17.21 17.74 -14.17
CA GLY A 74 -18.66 17.75 -14.31
C GLY A 74 -19.26 19.16 -14.16
N ARG A 75 -18.66 20.00 -13.31
CA ARG A 75 -19.04 21.41 -13.17
C ARG A 75 -18.62 22.26 -14.38
N TRP A 76 -17.46 22.00 -14.95
CA TRP A 76 -16.98 22.69 -16.16
C TRP A 76 -17.74 22.30 -17.42
N ARG A 77 -18.35 21.10 -17.49
CA ARG A 77 -19.22 20.70 -18.61
C ARG A 77 -20.62 21.30 -18.58
N LYS A 78 -21.03 21.92 -17.47
CA LYS A 78 -22.34 22.59 -17.32
C LYS A 78 -22.28 24.11 -17.42
N ALA A 79 -21.08 24.70 -17.44
CA ALA A 79 -20.84 26.11 -17.76
C ALA A 79 -20.57 26.24 -19.26
#